data_AF-A0A1E8CZH3-F1
#
_entry.id   AF-A0A1E8CZH3-F1
#
_cell.length_a   1.000
_cell.length_b   1.000
_cell.length_c   1.000
_cell.angle_alpha   90.00
_cell.angle_beta   90.00
_cell.angle_gamma   90.00
#
_symmetry.space_group_name_H-M   'P 1'
#
loop_
_entity.id
_entity.type
_entity.pdbx_description
1 polymer ?
#
loop_
_entity_poly.entity_id
_entity_poly.type
_entity_poly.pdbx_seq_one_letter_code
_entity_poly.pdbx_strand_id
1 'polypeptide(L)'
;MPFVLSLAGCALLAVAGWSRSGVSRRSRWWVGSRLHESAALFWLPGVGLILFAAGFLSTHRSGSGADWTFWFVPLAGLGGILALWGALFLPIPKWYPPRWARDEQTTLLESRVLGLTNRRKR
;
A
#
# COMPACT_ATOMS: atom_id res chain seq x y z
N MET A 1 -20.78 3.81 -14.28
CA MET A 1 -20.22 3.16 -13.07
C MET A 1 -18.81 2.60 -13.24
N PRO A 2 -18.44 1.86 -14.32
CA PRO A 2 -17.14 1.17 -14.36
C PRO A 2 -15.93 2.12 -14.42
N PHE A 3 -16.10 3.27 -15.09
CA PHE A 3 -15.11 4.34 -15.13
C PHE A 3 -14.75 4.91 -13.75
N VAL A 4 -15.73 5.00 -12.84
CA VAL A 4 -15.51 5.52 -11.47
C VAL A 4 -14.62 4.55 -10.67
N LEU A 5 -14.80 3.24 -10.84
CA LEU A 5 -13.97 2.22 -10.19
C LEU A 5 -12.53 2.28 -10.69
N SER A 6 -12.32 2.41 -12.00
CA SER A 6 -10.98 2.57 -12.57
C SER A 6 -10.28 3.85 -12.07
N LEU A 7 -11.00 4.98 -12.03
CA LEU A 7 -10.45 6.23 -11.50
C LEU A 7 -10.11 6.14 -10.01
N ALA A 8 -11.00 5.55 -9.20
CA ALA A 8 -10.75 5.34 -7.78
C ALA A 8 -9.53 4.42 -7.57
N GLY A 9 -9.41 3.34 -8.35
CA GLY A 9 -8.25 2.45 -8.34
C GLY A 9 -6.96 3.18 -8.67
N CYS A 10 -6.94 3.96 -9.76
CA CYS A 10 -5.81 4.80 -10.14
C CYS A 10 -5.43 5.80 -9.03
N ALA A 11 -6.40 6.47 -8.42
CA ALA A 11 -6.16 7.42 -7.34
C ALA A 11 -5.52 6.75 -6.12
N LEU A 12 -6.00 5.57 -5.71
CA LEU A 12 -5.42 4.82 -4.61
C LEU A 12 -3.99 4.35 -4.93
N LEU A 13 -3.73 3.86 -6.13
CA LEU A 13 -2.40 3.46 -6.57
C LEU A 13 -1.44 4.65 -6.61
N ALA A 14 -1.90 5.81 -7.08
CA ALA A 14 -1.12 7.04 -7.08
C ALA A 14 -0.79 7.50 -5.66
N VAL A 15 -1.75 7.46 -4.73
CA VAL A 15 -1.53 7.76 -3.31
C VAL A 15 -0.55 6.78 -2.67
N ALA A 16 -0.69 5.48 -2.95
CA ALA A 16 0.22 4.45 -2.47
C ALA A 16 1.65 4.71 -3.00
N GLY A 17 1.80 4.97 -4.30
CA GLY A 17 3.09 5.31 -4.91
C GLY A 17 3.71 6.58 -4.33
N TRP A 18 2.92 7.64 -4.18
CA TRP A 18 3.34 8.89 -3.54
C TRP A 18 3.78 8.66 -2.09
N SER A 19 3.02 7.91 -1.29
CA SER A 19 3.41 7.59 0.08
C SER A 19 4.69 6.77 0.17
N ARG A 20 4.97 5.93 -0.84
CA ARG A 20 6.18 5.10 -0.91
C ARG A 20 7.42 5.88 -1.36
N SER A 21 7.22 6.97 -2.09
CA SER A 21 8.30 7.84 -2.55
C SER A 21 8.99 8.61 -1.41
N GLY A 22 8.26 8.93 -0.34
CA GLY A 22 8.82 9.60 0.83
C GLY A 22 9.34 11.03 0.57
N VAL A 23 8.94 11.67 -0.53
CA VAL A 23 9.45 13.00 -0.95
C VAL A 23 9.12 14.10 0.06
N SER A 24 7.98 14.01 0.75
CA SER A 24 7.50 15.02 1.71
C SER A 24 7.16 14.41 3.07
N ARG A 25 7.13 15.23 4.12
CA ARG A 25 6.67 14.80 5.45
C ARG A 25 5.27 14.20 5.40
N ARG A 26 4.38 14.74 4.56
CA ARG A 26 3.01 14.22 4.38
C ARG A 26 3.00 12.85 3.71
N SER A 27 3.90 12.56 2.76
CA SER A 27 3.99 11.21 2.17
C SER A 27 4.44 10.13 3.15
N ARG A 28 5.13 10.52 4.23
CA ARG A 28 5.62 9.61 5.29
C ARG A 28 4.61 9.39 6.42
N TRP A 29 3.33 9.71 6.20
CA TRP A 29 2.26 9.63 7.20
C TRP A 29 2.11 8.25 7.85
N TRP A 30 2.54 7.20 7.16
CA TRP A 30 2.45 5.82 7.61
C TRP A 30 3.60 5.37 8.51
N VAL A 31 4.70 6.13 8.60
CA VAL A 31 5.84 5.79 9.44
C VAL A 31 5.49 6.00 10.91
N GLY A 32 5.76 4.99 11.74
CA GLY A 32 5.57 5.04 13.20
C GLY A 32 4.33 4.30 13.73
N SER A 33 3.45 3.80 12.87
CA SER A 33 2.34 2.93 13.24
C SER A 33 2.30 1.69 12.34
N ARG A 34 2.28 0.51 12.96
CA ARG A 34 2.20 -0.78 12.23
C ARG A 34 0.93 -0.88 11.39
N LEU A 35 -0.18 -0.29 11.85
CA LEU A 35 -1.44 -0.31 11.11
C LEU A 35 -1.36 0.56 9.85
N HIS A 36 -0.83 1.79 9.98
CA HIS A 36 -0.67 2.67 8.83
C HIS A 36 0.37 2.14 7.84
N GLU A 37 1.44 1.52 8.34
CA GLU A 37 2.45 0.87 7.52
C GLU A 37 1.86 -0.29 6.71
N SER A 38 1.10 -1.19 7.35
CA SER A 38 0.38 -2.26 6.65
C SER A 38 -0.60 -1.71 5.61
N ALA A 39 -1.32 -0.65 5.99
CA ALA A 39 -2.29 0.01 5.13
C ALA A 39 -1.62 0.63 3.88
N ALA A 40 -0.54 1.38 4.05
CA ALA A 40 0.16 2.05 2.96
C ALA A 40 0.92 1.08 2.04
N LEU A 41 1.51 0.03 2.60
CA LEU A 41 2.36 -0.90 1.85
C LEU A 41 1.59 -2.01 1.14
N PHE A 42 0.46 -2.47 1.70
CA PHE A 42 -0.26 -3.64 1.20
C PHE A 42 -1.73 -3.36 0.92
N TRP A 43 -2.45 -2.78 1.88
CA TRP A 43 -3.90 -2.66 1.77
C TRP A 43 -4.34 -1.66 0.68
N LEU A 44 -3.85 -0.42 0.73
CA LEU A 44 -4.12 0.63 -0.25
C LEU A 44 -3.74 0.22 -1.69
N PRO A 45 -2.51 -0.26 -1.96
CA PRO A 45 -2.19 -0.72 -3.31
C PRO A 45 -3.00 -1.95 -3.72
N GLY A 46 -3.26 -2.89 -2.81
CA GLY A 46 -4.09 -4.06 -3.09
C GLY A 46 -5.53 -3.71 -3.49
N VAL A 47 -6.21 -2.89 -2.68
CA VAL A 47 -7.55 -2.39 -2.97
C VAL A 47 -7.57 -1.56 -4.24
N GLY A 48 -6.57 -0.69 -4.44
CA GLY A 48 -6.43 0.09 -5.68
C GLY A 48 -6.34 -0.80 -6.92
N LEU A 49 -5.55 -1.87 -6.86
CA LEU A 49 -5.38 -2.84 -7.94
C LEU A 49 -6.68 -3.60 -8.24
N ILE A 50 -7.42 -4.02 -7.21
CA ILE A 50 -8.71 -4.71 -7.35
C ILE A 50 -9.73 -3.78 -8.03
N LEU A 51 -9.87 -2.54 -7.55
CA LEU A 51 -10.82 -1.57 -8.11
C LEU A 51 -10.46 -1.21 -9.56
N PHE A 52 -9.17 -1.05 -9.86
CA PHE A 52 -8.68 -0.79 -11.20
C PHE A 52 -9.02 -1.95 -12.16
N ALA A 53 -8.69 -3.18 -11.78
CA ALA A 53 -8.97 -4.37 -12.57
C ALA A 53 -10.48 -4.61 -12.74
N ALA A 54 -11.28 -4.43 -11.68
CA ALA A 54 -12.73 -4.56 -11.74
C ALA A 54 -13.38 -3.51 -12.66
N GLY A 55 -12.90 -2.26 -12.63
CA GLY A 55 -13.34 -1.21 -13.55
C GLY A 55 -13.05 -1.55 -15.02
N PHE A 56 -11.87 -2.11 -15.32
CA PHE A 56 -11.51 -2.56 -16.67
C PHE A 56 -12.28 -3.80 -17.14
N LEU A 57 -12.47 -4.79 -16.27
CA LEU A 57 -13.24 -5.99 -16.58
C LEU A 57 -14.73 -5.69 -16.82
N SER A 58 -15.26 -4.67 -16.14
CA SER A 58 -16.67 -4.27 -16.30
C SER A 58 -16.94 -3.43 -17.56
N THR A 59 -15.94 -2.75 -18.14
CA THR A 59 -16.10 -2.06 -19.44
C THR A 59 -16.05 -3.02 -20.64
N HIS A 60 -15.33 -4.14 -20.55
CA HIS A 60 -15.07 -5.04 -21.69
C HIS A 60 -16.00 -6.26 -21.77
N ARG A 61 -17.03 -6.33 -20.92
CA ARG A 61 -18.00 -7.43 -20.89
C ARG A 61 -18.91 -7.48 -22.15
N SER A 62 -18.84 -6.47 -23.02
CA SER A 62 -19.84 -6.19 -24.05
C SER A 62 -19.46 -6.53 -25.50
N GLY A 63 -18.42 -7.33 -25.76
CA GLY A 63 -18.39 -8.10 -27.03
C GLY A 63 -17.28 -7.84 -28.05
N SER A 64 -16.06 -7.45 -27.65
CA SER A 64 -14.92 -7.46 -28.58
C SER A 64 -13.60 -7.87 -27.91
N GLY A 65 -13.13 -9.09 -28.19
CA GLY A 65 -11.75 -9.54 -27.95
C GLY A 65 -11.47 -10.11 -26.57
N ALA A 66 -11.50 -11.45 -26.47
CA ALA A 66 -11.33 -12.23 -25.25
C ALA A 66 -9.94 -12.16 -24.57
N ASP A 67 -8.99 -11.37 -25.08
CA ASP A 67 -7.58 -11.45 -24.67
C ASP A 67 -7.23 -10.58 -23.46
N TRP A 68 -7.95 -9.48 -23.22
CA TRP A 68 -7.61 -8.54 -22.15
C TRP A 68 -7.94 -9.08 -20.76
N THR A 69 -9.02 -9.86 -20.64
CA THR A 69 -9.43 -10.50 -19.38
C THR A 69 -8.32 -11.34 -18.77
N PHE A 70 -7.53 -12.01 -19.61
CA PHE A 70 -6.39 -12.84 -19.17
C PHE A 70 -5.34 -12.04 -18.40
N TRP A 71 -5.16 -10.75 -18.70
CA TRP A 71 -4.20 -9.89 -18.01
C TRP A 71 -4.77 -9.28 -16.71
N PHE A 72 -6.06 -8.95 -16.69
CA PHE A 72 -6.67 -8.29 -15.53
C PHE A 72 -7.08 -9.25 -14.41
N VAL A 73 -7.34 -10.53 -14.71
CA VAL A 73 -7.66 -11.53 -13.67
C VAL A 73 -6.47 -11.80 -12.74
N PRO A 74 -5.25 -12.09 -13.22
CA PRO A 74 -4.06 -12.20 -12.38
C PRO A 74 -3.78 -10.90 -11.62
N LEU A 75 -4.03 -9.75 -12.25
CA LEU A 75 -3.86 -8.44 -11.61
C LEU A 75 -4.84 -8.27 -10.43
N ALA A 76 -6.12 -8.58 -10.62
CA ALA A 76 -7.10 -8.59 -9.53
C ALA A 76 -6.72 -9.59 -8.42
N GLY A 77 -6.22 -10.77 -8.78
CA GLY A 77 -5.74 -11.78 -7.85
C GLY A 77 -4.56 -11.29 -7.00
N LEU A 78 -3.56 -10.66 -7.63
CA LEU A 78 -2.43 -10.04 -6.94
C LEU A 78 -2.91 -8.94 -5.98
N GLY A 79 -3.88 -8.13 -6.42
CA GLY A 79 -4.52 -7.10 -5.60
C GLY A 79 -5.22 -7.69 -4.38
N GLY A 80 -5.94 -8.81 -4.57
CA GLY A 80 -6.57 -9.57 -3.50
C GLY A 80 -5.58 -10.09 -2.47
N ILE A 81 -4.47 -10.69 -2.92
CA ILE A 81 -3.41 -11.19 -2.04
C ILE A 81 -2.79 -10.04 -1.24
N LEU A 82 -2.45 -8.92 -1.89
CA LEU A 82 -1.91 -7.72 -1.23
C LEU A 82 -2.90 -7.16 -0.21
N ALA A 83 -4.18 -7.01 -0.57
CA ALA A 83 -5.21 -6.47 0.30
C ALA A 83 -5.42 -7.37 1.53
N LEU A 84 -5.46 -8.69 1.33
CA LEU A 84 -5.60 -9.67 2.41
C LEU A 84 -4.38 -9.68 3.33
N TRP A 85 -3.17 -9.62 2.76
CA TRP A 85 -1.92 -9.52 3.52
C TRP A 85 -1.93 -8.30 4.46
N GLY A 86 -2.37 -7.16 3.92
CA GLY A 86 -2.52 -5.91 4.67
C GLY A 86 -3.59 -6.00 5.76
N ALA A 87 -4.77 -6.56 5.44
CA ALA A 87 -5.90 -6.69 6.35
C ALA A 87 -5.61 -7.65 7.53
N LEU A 88 -4.82 -8.69 7.29
CA LEU A 88 -4.41 -9.66 8.31
C LEU A 88 -3.17 -9.19 9.12
N PHE A 89 -2.62 -8.01 8.82
CA PHE A 89 -1.41 -7.48 9.47
C PHE A 89 -0.22 -8.46 9.46
N LEU A 90 -0.10 -9.23 8.38
CA LEU A 90 0.95 -10.23 8.23
C LEU A 90 2.34 -9.57 8.30
N PRO A 91 3.39 -10.32 8.72
CA PRO A 91 4.74 -9.79 8.83
C PRO A 91 5.20 -9.19 7.51
N ILE A 92 5.75 -7.98 7.59
CA ILE A 92 6.26 -7.25 6.43
C ILE A 92 7.67 -7.78 6.14
N PRO A 93 7.97 -8.22 4.91
CA PRO A 93 9.32 -8.66 4.56
C PRO A 93 10.30 -7.48 4.71
N LYS A 94 11.47 -7.70 5.31
CA LYS A 94 12.46 -6.63 5.59
C LYS A 94 12.96 -5.89 4.33
N TRP A 95 12.85 -6.52 3.16
CA TRP A 95 13.25 -5.95 1.88
C TRP A 95 12.15 -5.13 1.19
N TYR A 96 10.90 -5.21 1.68
CA TYR A 96 9.75 -4.58 1.04
C TYR A 96 9.63 -3.07 1.33
N PRO A 97 9.83 -2.57 2.56
CA PRO A 97 9.85 -1.14 2.83
C PRO A 97 11.01 -0.45 2.10
N PRO A 98 10.79 0.77 1.58
CA PRO A 98 11.86 1.55 0.97
C PRO A 98 12.96 1.87 2.00
N ARG A 99 14.20 2.07 1.51
CA ARG A 99 15.37 2.32 2.39
C ARG A 99 15.12 3.49 3.35
N TRP A 100 14.61 4.62 2.83
CA TRP A 100 14.33 5.81 3.63
C TRP A 100 13.41 5.55 4.84
N ALA A 101 12.43 4.64 4.70
CA ALA A 101 11.50 4.33 5.78
C ALA A 101 12.16 3.48 6.87
N ARG A 102 13.09 2.60 6.49
CA ARG A 102 13.86 1.77 7.44
C ARG A 102 14.80 2.63 8.28
N ASP A 103 15.43 3.63 7.66
CA ASP A 103 16.33 4.55 8.34
C ASP A 103 15.56 5.37 9.40
N GLU A 104 14.39 5.91 9.05
CA GLU A 104 13.54 6.66 9.98
C GLU A 104 13.02 5.81 11.15
N GLN A 105 12.63 4.55 10.89
CA GLN A 105 12.22 3.63 11.95
C GLN A 105 13.34 3.38 12.96
N THR A 106 14.58 3.30 12.49
CA THR A 106 15.77 3.11 13.34
C THR A 106 15.98 4.34 14.23
N THR A 107 15.92 5.56 13.66
CA THR A 107 16.04 6.80 14.43
C THR A 107 14.93 6.97 15.48
N LEU A 108 13.69 6.56 15.17
CA LEU A 108 12.57 6.60 16.11
C LEU A 108 12.75 5.61 17.28
N LEU A 109 13.38 4.47 17.03
CA LEU A 109 13.69 3.50 18.09
C LEU A 109 14.81 4.03 19.00
N GLU A 110 15.88 4.58 18.43
CA GLU A 110 16.98 5.18 19.20
C GLU A 110 16.51 6.32 20.11
N SER A 111 15.70 7.24 19.57
CA SER A 111 15.14 8.35 20.36
C SER A 111 14.22 7.87 21.49
N ARG A 112 13.44 6.80 21.27
CA ARG A 112 12.62 6.18 22.33
C ARG A 112 13.48 5.53 23.42
N VAL A 113 14.52 4.77 23.05
CA VAL A 113 15.42 4.11 24.00
C VAL A 113 16.17 5.15 24.86
N LEU A 114 16.69 6.21 24.24
CA LEU A 114 17.37 7.29 24.93
C LEU A 114 16.41 8.07 25.86
N GLY A 115 15.19 8.36 25.39
CA GLY A 115 14.17 9.03 26.19
C GLY A 115 13.76 8.23 27.43
N LEU A 116 13.62 6.90 27.30
CA LEU A 116 13.33 6.00 28.42
C LEU A 116 14.50 5.95 29.42
N THR A 117 15.74 5.95 28.92
CA THR A 117 16.94 5.92 29.77
C THR A 117 17.05 7.19 30.61
N ASN A 118 16.71 8.35 30.04
CA ASN A 118 16.78 9.62 30.75
C ASN A 118 15.69 9.76 31.83
N ARG A 119 14.51 9.14 31.62
CA ARG A 119 13.44 9.08 32.63
C ARG A 119 13.79 8.23 33.85
N ARG A 120 14.64 7.20 33.71
CA ARG A 120 15.00 6.29 34.81
C ARG A 120 15.99 6.90 35.82
N LYS A 121 16.68 7.98 35.45
CA LYS A 121 17.69 8.66 36.29
C LYS A 121 17.14 9.83 37.11
N ARG A 122 15.85 10.14 36.97
CA ARG A 122 15.14 11.13 37.80
C ARG A 122 14.24 10.41 38.78
#